data_AF-A0A2Z6SHZ8-F1
#
_entry.id   AF-A0A2Z6SHZ8-F1
#
_cell.length_a   1.000
_cell.length_b   1.000
_cell.length_c   1.000
_cell.angle_alpha   90.00
_cell.angle_beta   90.00
_cell.angle_gamma   90.00
#
_symmetry.space_group_name_H-M   'P 1'
#
loop_
_entity.id
_entity.type
_entity.pdbx_description
1 polymer ?
#
loop_
_entity_poly.entity_id
_entity_poly.type
_entity_poly.pdbx_seq_one_letter_code
_entity_poly.pdbx_strand_id
1 'polypeptide(L)'
;MDKSMKMDNLCSLHQIIEDVLEETVKDISQTDFNEIIKTAVWRPDKNNKSVQYFISRMQDRHTREEADTKQLIKKSLTPKPYFYEISEPGERFEYVVVENDLSQKVGDKMEYPEVARCLGKKIDISYYLKSVIGLYARFINYDDSYQPSSETLLEALKKLKDGNKAGDNKADDGGIDEDDLDKDEEDEDEMDEDEISKIRDSLAQKSAEKWVRGYIKNLHEGLKKDEAIISHLWKRARIYAKKYSILLMLIK
;
A
#
# COMPACT_ATOMS: atom_id res chain seq x y z
N MET A 1 -15.77 -0.65 17.81
CA MET A 1 -17.12 -0.36 17.23
C MET A 1 -18.18 0.10 18.25
N ASP A 2 -18.25 -0.42 19.48
CA ASP A 2 -19.34 -0.10 20.43
C ASP A 2 -19.49 1.39 20.82
N LYS A 3 -18.45 2.20 20.60
CA LYS A 3 -18.45 3.63 20.93
C LYS A 3 -19.17 4.48 19.87
N SER A 4 -19.09 4.09 18.59
CA SER A 4 -19.67 4.84 17.47
C SER A 4 -21.17 4.55 17.22
N MET A 5 -21.72 3.50 17.83
CA MET A 5 -23.14 3.14 17.75
C MET A 5 -24.00 3.70 18.89
N LYS A 6 -23.44 4.53 19.78
CA LYS A 6 -24.21 5.16 20.86
C LYS A 6 -25.10 6.28 20.30
N MET A 7 -26.31 6.42 20.85
CA MET A 7 -27.27 7.48 20.48
C MET A 7 -26.71 8.90 20.68
N ASP A 8 -25.74 9.06 21.59
CA ASP A 8 -25.06 10.34 21.86
C ASP A 8 -23.72 10.48 21.12
N ASN A 9 -23.53 9.79 20.00
CA ASN A 9 -22.28 9.83 19.26
C ASN A 9 -22.09 11.20 18.57
N LEU A 10 -21.27 12.06 19.19
CA LEU A 10 -20.85 13.36 18.67
C LEU A 10 -19.62 13.28 17.75
N CYS A 11 -19.12 12.07 17.44
CA CYS A 11 -17.95 11.93 16.59
C CYS A 11 -18.27 12.25 15.13
N SER A 12 -17.41 13.03 14.49
CA SER A 12 -17.47 13.24 13.04
C SER A 12 -17.12 11.95 12.30
N LEU A 13 -17.57 11.82 11.04
CA LEU A 13 -17.15 10.72 10.17
C LEU A 13 -15.63 10.63 10.07
N HIS A 14 -14.95 11.78 10.06
CA HIS A 14 -13.50 11.84 10.07
C HIS A 14 -12.88 11.14 11.30
N GLN A 15 -13.38 11.42 12.50
CA GLN A 15 -12.90 10.80 13.73
C GLN A 15 -13.18 9.29 13.77
N ILE A 16 -14.35 8.87 13.27
CA ILE A 16 -14.67 7.44 13.18
C ILE A 16 -13.68 6.73 12.24
N ILE A 17 -13.33 7.35 11.12
CA ILE A 17 -12.38 6.81 10.16
C ILE A 17 -10.96 6.77 10.75
N GLU A 18 -10.54 7.79 11.50
CA GLU A 18 -9.27 7.79 12.25
C GLU A 18 -9.20 6.60 13.21
N ASP A 19 -10.20 6.45 14.08
CA ASP A 19 -10.27 5.38 15.08
C ASP A 19 -10.23 3.98 14.42
N VAL A 20 -11.03 3.79 13.35
CA VAL A 20 -11.07 2.51 12.61
C VAL A 20 -9.74 2.22 11.94
N LEU A 21 -9.09 3.23 11.34
CA LEU A 21 -7.78 3.07 10.71
C LEU A 21 -6.69 2.74 11.75
N GLU A 22 -6.71 3.41 12.90
CA GLU A 22 -5.77 3.13 14.00
C GLU A 22 -5.93 1.69 14.52
N GLU A 23 -7.16 1.27 14.81
CA GLU A 23 -7.48 -0.11 15.22
C GLU A 23 -7.04 -1.12 14.15
N THR A 24 -7.39 -0.88 12.89
CA THR A 24 -7.05 -1.78 11.78
C THR A 24 -5.53 -1.91 11.58
N VAL A 25 -4.79 -0.80 11.60
CA VAL A 25 -3.33 -0.83 11.43
C VAL A 25 -2.66 -1.57 12.59
N LYS A 26 -3.15 -1.35 13.82
CA LYS A 26 -2.65 -2.03 15.01
C LYS A 26 -2.93 -3.53 14.93
N ASP A 27 -4.14 -3.92 14.57
CA ASP A 27 -4.52 -5.33 14.44
C ASP A 27 -3.65 -6.01 13.39
N ILE A 28 -3.56 -5.48 12.16
CA ILE A 28 -2.72 -6.05 11.10
C ILE A 28 -1.25 -6.16 11.54
N SER A 29 -0.74 -5.21 12.30
CA SER A 29 0.65 -5.24 12.80
C SER A 29 0.91 -6.38 13.80
N GLN A 30 -0.14 -6.89 14.45
CA GLN A 30 -0.09 -7.94 15.46
C GLN A 30 -0.65 -9.28 14.97
N THR A 31 -1.41 -9.27 13.88
CA THR A 31 -2.04 -10.43 13.25
C THR A 31 -1.01 -11.47 12.82
N ASP A 32 -1.32 -12.75 13.05
CA ASP A 32 -0.55 -13.86 12.48
C ASP A 32 -0.75 -13.92 10.96
N PHE A 33 0.32 -14.27 10.25
CA PHE A 33 0.33 -14.33 8.78
C PHE A 33 -0.84 -15.10 8.20
N ASN A 34 -1.35 -16.13 8.90
CA ASN A 34 -2.45 -17.00 8.47
C ASN A 34 -3.72 -16.24 8.05
N GLU A 35 -4.04 -15.11 8.68
CA GLU A 35 -5.23 -14.32 8.33
C GLU A 35 -5.02 -13.45 7.07
N ILE A 36 -3.78 -13.31 6.61
CA ILE A 36 -3.35 -12.37 5.57
C ILE A 36 -2.72 -13.10 4.37
N ILE A 37 -2.70 -14.44 4.41
CA ILE A 37 -2.21 -15.28 3.32
C ILE A 37 -3.01 -15.00 2.04
N LYS A 38 -2.29 -14.78 0.95
CA LYS A 38 -2.84 -14.73 -0.39
C LYS A 38 -2.39 -15.96 -1.16
N THR A 39 -3.15 -16.31 -2.19
CA THR A 39 -2.79 -17.38 -3.10
C THR A 39 -2.58 -16.84 -4.50
N ALA A 40 -1.64 -17.43 -5.23
CA ALA A 40 -1.42 -17.18 -6.64
C ALA A 40 -1.20 -18.51 -7.37
N VAL A 41 -1.40 -18.51 -8.68
CA VAL A 41 -1.09 -19.66 -9.54
C VAL A 41 0.14 -19.31 -10.36
N TRP A 42 1.14 -20.18 -10.36
CA TRP A 42 2.30 -20.01 -11.23
C TRP A 42 1.96 -20.40 -12.67
N ARG A 43 2.10 -19.48 -13.63
CA ARG A 43 1.86 -19.73 -15.05
C ARG A 43 2.95 -19.09 -15.89
N PRO A 44 3.92 -19.86 -16.41
CA PRO A 44 5.04 -19.33 -17.20
C PRO A 44 4.60 -18.58 -18.46
N ASP A 45 3.46 -18.98 -19.06
CA ASP A 45 2.89 -18.38 -20.27
C ASP A 45 2.18 -17.03 -20.01
N LYS A 46 1.89 -16.69 -18.76
CA LYS A 46 1.20 -15.45 -18.40
C LYS A 46 2.19 -14.37 -17.98
N ASN A 47 1.98 -13.14 -18.46
CA ASN A 47 2.79 -11.97 -18.13
C ASN A 47 2.49 -11.39 -16.73
N ASN A 48 2.48 -12.24 -15.69
CA ASN A 48 2.42 -11.79 -14.31
C ASN A 48 3.83 -11.56 -13.78
N LYS A 49 4.37 -10.38 -14.06
CA LYS A 49 5.76 -10.01 -13.68
C LYS A 49 6.03 -10.24 -12.19
N SER A 50 5.09 -9.91 -11.30
CA SER A 50 5.27 -10.06 -9.85
C SER A 50 5.51 -11.51 -9.46
N VAL A 51 4.66 -12.42 -9.95
CA VAL A 51 4.79 -13.85 -9.69
C VAL A 51 6.03 -14.42 -10.38
N GLN A 52 6.34 -14.03 -11.61
CA GLN A 52 7.54 -14.46 -12.32
C GLN A 52 8.83 -14.11 -11.53
N TYR A 53 8.96 -12.86 -11.09
CA TYR A 53 10.10 -12.45 -10.27
C TYR A 53 10.15 -13.17 -8.92
N PHE A 54 8.99 -13.36 -8.28
CA PHE A 54 8.90 -14.11 -7.03
C PHE A 54 9.44 -15.55 -7.20
N ILE A 55 8.91 -16.30 -8.17
CA ILE A 55 9.30 -17.69 -8.42
C ILE A 55 10.79 -17.79 -8.79
N SER A 56 11.28 -16.91 -9.66
CA SER A 56 12.71 -16.86 -10.00
C SER A 56 13.59 -16.65 -8.77
N ARG A 57 13.21 -15.74 -7.85
CA ARG A 57 13.96 -15.56 -6.59
C ARG A 57 13.87 -16.77 -5.67
N MET A 58 12.73 -17.44 -5.58
CA MET A 58 12.59 -18.65 -4.75
C MET A 58 13.49 -19.76 -5.29
N GLN A 59 13.56 -19.94 -6.61
CA GLN A 59 14.45 -20.89 -7.28
C GLN A 59 15.93 -20.58 -7.02
N ASP A 60 16.33 -19.30 -7.10
CA ASP A 60 17.71 -18.88 -6.80
C ASP A 60 18.10 -19.11 -5.34
N ARG A 61 17.14 -18.98 -4.40
CA ARG A 61 17.37 -19.28 -2.99
C ARG A 61 17.46 -20.77 -2.75
N HIS A 62 16.55 -21.56 -3.29
CA HIS A 62 16.56 -23.02 -3.20
C HIS A 62 17.88 -23.60 -3.76
N THR A 63 18.33 -23.13 -4.93
CA THR A 63 19.60 -23.58 -5.53
C THR A 63 20.81 -23.33 -4.62
N ARG A 64 20.80 -22.22 -3.86
CA ARG A 64 21.84 -21.94 -2.86
C ARG A 64 21.76 -22.88 -1.67
N GLU A 65 20.56 -23.16 -1.16
CA GLU A 65 20.37 -24.12 -0.06
C GLU A 65 20.79 -25.55 -0.45
N GLU A 66 20.53 -25.96 -1.69
CA GLU A 66 21.04 -27.22 -2.22
C GLU A 66 22.57 -27.27 -2.24
N ALA A 67 23.22 -26.20 -2.67
CA ALA A 67 24.69 -26.13 -2.73
C ALA A 67 25.30 -26.22 -1.32
N ASP A 68 24.74 -25.49 -0.36
CA ASP A 68 25.16 -25.52 1.04
C ASP A 68 24.95 -26.92 1.66
N THR A 69 23.81 -27.56 1.36
CA THR A 69 23.51 -28.92 1.78
C THR A 69 24.50 -29.92 1.22
N LYS A 70 24.81 -29.85 -0.08
CA LYS A 70 25.84 -30.70 -0.72
C LYS A 70 27.20 -30.53 -0.02
N GLN A 71 27.56 -29.31 0.39
CA GLN A 71 28.79 -29.07 1.16
C GLN A 71 28.76 -29.67 2.57
N LEU A 72 27.62 -29.61 3.27
CA LEU A 72 27.46 -30.21 4.60
C LEU A 72 27.58 -31.74 4.54
N ILE A 73 26.95 -32.37 3.54
CA ILE A 73 27.04 -33.82 3.30
C ILE A 73 28.50 -34.22 3.08
N LYS A 74 29.24 -33.47 2.26
CA LYS A 74 30.68 -33.72 2.05
C LYS A 74 31.50 -33.64 3.35
N LYS A 75 31.05 -32.83 4.32
CA LYS A 75 31.65 -32.71 5.66
C LYS A 75 31.09 -33.72 6.67
N SER A 76 30.26 -34.67 6.24
CA SER A 76 29.55 -35.65 7.10
C SER A 76 28.68 -34.99 8.18
N LEU A 77 28.16 -33.78 7.90
CA LEU A 77 27.23 -33.06 8.77
C LEU A 77 25.80 -33.28 8.31
N THR A 78 24.86 -33.24 9.25
CA THR A 78 23.43 -33.41 8.97
C THR A 78 22.89 -32.28 8.09
N PRO A 79 22.27 -32.59 6.94
CA PRO A 79 21.55 -31.62 6.12
C PRO A 79 20.44 -30.91 6.89
N LYS A 80 20.20 -29.64 6.56
CA LYS A 80 18.99 -28.94 7.00
C LYS A 80 17.89 -29.11 5.95
N PRO A 81 16.62 -29.23 6.36
CA PRO A 81 15.49 -29.14 5.43
C PRO A 81 15.54 -27.82 4.65
N TYR A 82 15.11 -27.86 3.38
CA TYR A 82 15.02 -26.67 2.54
C TYR A 82 13.92 -25.73 3.06
N PHE A 83 14.19 -24.44 2.96
CA PHE A 83 13.29 -23.38 3.40
C PHE A 83 12.41 -22.86 2.26
N TYR A 84 12.86 -23.02 1.02
CA TYR A 84 12.19 -22.52 -0.18
C TYR A 84 11.78 -23.65 -1.10
N GLU A 85 10.58 -24.18 -0.91
CA GLU A 85 10.01 -25.13 -1.87
C GLU A 85 9.63 -24.41 -3.17
N ILE A 86 9.93 -25.05 -4.31
CA ILE A 86 9.61 -24.52 -5.63
C ILE A 86 8.26 -25.08 -6.05
N SER A 87 7.29 -24.20 -6.32
CA SER A 87 6.00 -24.61 -6.87
C SER A 87 6.09 -24.89 -8.38
N GLU A 88 5.44 -25.95 -8.83
CA GLU A 88 5.42 -26.32 -10.24
C GLU A 88 4.50 -25.39 -11.06
N PRO A 89 4.75 -25.23 -12.37
CA PRO A 89 3.82 -24.55 -13.26
C PRO A 89 2.40 -25.13 -13.17
N GLY A 90 1.43 -24.25 -12.94
CA GLY A 90 0.01 -24.60 -12.76
C GLY A 90 -0.41 -24.79 -11.30
N GLU A 91 0.53 -24.94 -10.37
CA GLU A 91 0.23 -25.08 -8.95
C GLU A 91 -0.15 -23.76 -8.30
N ARG A 92 -1.00 -23.86 -7.28
CA ARG A 92 -1.30 -22.75 -6.37
C ARG A 92 -0.24 -22.73 -5.27
N PHE A 93 0.25 -21.54 -4.97
CA PHE A 93 1.13 -21.31 -3.84
C PHE A 93 0.61 -20.17 -2.98
N GLU A 94 0.94 -20.25 -1.70
CA GLU A 94 0.62 -19.25 -0.70
C GLU A 94 1.74 -18.22 -0.59
N TYR A 95 1.38 -16.96 -0.37
CA TYR A 95 2.36 -15.91 -0.13
C TYR A 95 1.78 -14.81 0.75
N VAL A 96 2.69 -14.08 1.38
CA VAL A 96 2.42 -12.82 2.07
C VAL A 96 3.29 -11.73 1.46
N VAL A 97 2.86 -10.47 1.58
CA VAL A 97 3.66 -9.32 1.16
C VAL A 97 4.29 -8.70 2.39
N VAL A 98 5.62 -8.76 2.45
CA VAL A 98 6.43 -8.25 3.57
C VAL A 98 7.05 -6.90 3.23
N GLU A 99 7.44 -6.16 4.27
CA GLU A 99 8.21 -4.95 4.11
C GLU A 99 9.55 -5.23 3.43
N ASN A 100 9.91 -4.37 2.49
CA ASN A 100 11.21 -4.37 1.84
C ASN A 100 11.55 -2.95 1.41
N ASP A 101 12.45 -2.31 2.15
CA ASP A 101 12.87 -0.92 1.86
C ASP A 101 13.69 -0.82 0.56
N LEU A 102 14.21 -1.94 0.06
CA LEU A 102 15.07 -1.98 -1.13
C LEU A 102 14.30 -2.05 -2.45
N SER A 103 13.00 -2.38 -2.43
CA SER A 103 12.21 -2.49 -3.66
C SER A 103 10.75 -2.12 -3.45
N GLN A 104 10.20 -1.36 -4.40
CA GLN A 104 8.77 -1.07 -4.48
C GLN A 104 7.98 -2.15 -5.24
N LYS A 105 8.65 -3.07 -5.92
CA LYS A 105 7.98 -4.12 -6.69
C LYS A 105 7.38 -5.16 -5.75
N VAL A 106 6.09 -5.45 -5.92
CA VAL A 106 5.39 -6.45 -5.10
C VAL A 106 6.09 -7.81 -5.17
N GLY A 107 6.57 -8.23 -6.34
CA GLY A 107 7.28 -9.50 -6.50
C GLY A 107 8.53 -9.64 -5.63
N ASP A 108 9.19 -8.53 -5.28
CA ASP A 108 10.37 -8.52 -4.39
C ASP A 108 9.98 -8.51 -2.91
N LYS A 109 8.72 -8.16 -2.62
CA LYS A 109 8.10 -8.15 -1.29
C LYS A 109 7.33 -9.44 -1.00
N MET A 110 7.04 -10.26 -2.01
CA MET A 110 6.38 -11.55 -1.81
C MET A 110 7.32 -12.54 -1.10
N GLU A 111 6.80 -13.24 -0.10
CA GLU A 111 7.51 -14.28 0.64
C GLU A 111 6.54 -15.42 1.01
N TYR A 112 7.06 -16.65 1.15
CA TYR A 112 6.28 -17.74 1.72
C TYR A 112 5.94 -17.44 3.20
N PRO A 113 4.72 -17.73 3.67
CA PRO A 113 4.30 -17.40 5.04
C PRO A 113 5.22 -17.99 6.11
N GLU A 114 5.61 -19.26 5.96
CA GLU A 114 6.50 -19.96 6.89
C GLU A 114 7.89 -19.32 6.93
N VAL A 115 8.42 -18.96 5.77
CA VAL A 115 9.72 -18.28 5.64
C VAL A 115 9.68 -16.91 6.31
N ALA A 116 8.62 -16.14 6.07
CA ALA A 116 8.42 -14.82 6.67
C ALA A 116 8.37 -14.91 8.20
N ARG A 117 7.63 -15.88 8.74
CA ARG A 117 7.53 -16.15 10.19
C ARG A 117 8.88 -16.49 10.79
N CYS A 118 9.60 -17.43 10.20
CA CYS A 118 10.88 -17.88 10.73
C CYS A 118 11.99 -16.82 10.65
N LEU A 119 11.96 -15.96 9.64
CA LEU A 119 12.89 -14.85 9.48
C LEU A 119 12.45 -13.59 10.25
N GLY A 120 11.31 -13.63 10.95
CA GLY A 120 10.77 -12.48 11.68
C GLY A 120 10.50 -11.27 10.78
N LYS A 121 10.08 -11.50 9.53
CA LYS A 121 9.75 -10.42 8.60
C LYS A 121 8.44 -9.75 9.02
N LYS A 122 8.29 -8.46 8.68
CA LYS A 122 7.07 -7.70 8.96
C LYS A 122 6.19 -7.62 7.73
N ILE A 123 4.88 -7.61 7.92
CA ILE A 123 3.90 -7.47 6.84
C ILE A 123 3.94 -6.04 6.30
N ASP A 124 3.87 -5.88 4.98
CA ASP A 124 3.67 -4.56 4.36
C ASP A 124 2.20 -4.14 4.51
N ILE A 125 1.87 -3.51 5.64
CA ILE A 125 0.51 -3.05 5.97
C ILE A 125 -0.05 -2.16 4.85
N SER A 126 0.80 -1.32 4.25
CA SER A 126 0.40 -0.40 3.17
C SER A 126 -0.10 -1.14 1.93
N TYR A 127 0.47 -2.31 1.61
CA TYR A 127 0.02 -3.13 0.51
C TYR A 127 -1.43 -3.63 0.72
N TYR A 128 -1.75 -4.10 1.93
CA TYR A 128 -3.07 -4.67 2.24
C TYR A 128 -4.14 -3.58 2.40
N LEU A 129 -3.79 -2.43 2.95
CA LEU A 129 -4.73 -1.31 3.07
C LEU A 129 -4.95 -0.54 1.77
N LYS A 130 -4.14 -0.78 0.73
CA LYS A 130 -4.22 -0.03 -0.54
C LYS A 130 -5.62 -0.04 -1.15
N SER A 131 -6.35 -1.16 -1.06
CA SER A 131 -7.69 -1.29 -1.64
C SER A 131 -8.77 -0.57 -0.86
N VAL A 132 -8.58 -0.32 0.45
CA VAL A 132 -9.59 0.34 1.29
C VAL A 132 -9.42 1.85 1.36
N ILE A 133 -8.29 2.40 0.91
CA ILE A 133 -8.04 3.87 0.89
C ILE A 133 -9.16 4.61 0.15
N GLY A 134 -9.52 4.16 -1.05
CA GLY A 134 -10.57 4.80 -1.85
C GLY A 134 -11.95 4.71 -1.19
N LEU A 135 -12.22 3.61 -0.48
CA LEU A 135 -13.45 3.44 0.28
C LEU A 135 -13.53 4.43 1.44
N TYR A 136 -12.47 4.55 2.25
CA TYR A 136 -12.44 5.49 3.36
C TYR A 136 -12.51 6.95 2.91
N ALA A 137 -11.83 7.29 1.81
CA ALA A 137 -11.87 8.63 1.25
C ALA A 137 -13.29 9.07 0.86
N ARG A 138 -14.13 8.16 0.34
CA ARG A 138 -15.53 8.45 -0.02
C ARG A 138 -16.41 8.85 1.17
N PHE A 139 -16.01 8.51 2.40
CA PHE A 139 -16.78 8.89 3.59
C PHE A 139 -16.44 10.30 4.08
N ILE A 140 -15.28 10.83 3.70
CA ILE A 140 -14.77 12.11 4.23
C ILE A 140 -14.60 13.18 3.15
N ASN A 141 -14.66 12.84 1.86
CA ASN A 141 -14.41 13.77 0.76
C ASN A 141 -15.37 14.98 0.73
N TYR A 142 -16.56 14.88 1.32
CA TYR A 142 -17.50 16.00 1.45
C TYR A 142 -17.11 17.02 2.52
N ASP A 143 -16.17 16.70 3.41
CA ASP A 143 -15.68 17.65 4.41
C ASP A 143 -14.96 18.81 3.72
N ASP A 144 -15.21 20.03 4.21
CA ASP A 144 -14.65 21.27 3.65
C ASP A 144 -13.11 21.24 3.60
N SER A 145 -12.45 20.46 4.47
CA SER A 145 -11.01 20.26 4.49
C SER A 145 -10.46 19.62 3.21
N TYR A 146 -11.30 18.92 2.44
CA TYR A 146 -10.90 18.24 1.20
C TYR A 146 -11.43 18.93 -0.06
N GLN A 147 -12.35 19.87 0.07
CA GLN A 147 -12.89 20.60 -1.07
C GLN A 147 -11.78 21.41 -1.76
N PRO A 148 -11.70 21.38 -3.11
CA PRO A 148 -10.68 22.12 -3.84
C PRO A 148 -10.91 23.64 -3.71
N SER A 149 -9.82 24.40 -3.69
CA SER A 149 -9.92 25.85 -3.83
C SER A 149 -10.42 26.24 -5.22
N SER A 150 -11.02 27.43 -5.34
CA SER A 150 -11.47 27.95 -6.64
C SER A 150 -10.36 28.01 -7.68
N GLU A 151 -9.12 28.30 -7.26
CA GLU A 151 -7.95 28.32 -8.13
C GLU A 151 -7.63 26.92 -8.71
N THR A 152 -7.62 25.89 -7.85
CA THR A 152 -7.36 24.50 -8.28
C THR A 152 -8.47 23.98 -9.18
N LEU A 153 -9.73 24.31 -8.86
CA LEU A 153 -10.88 23.96 -9.70
C LEU A 153 -10.75 24.60 -11.09
N LEU A 154 -10.42 25.89 -11.16
CA LEU A 154 -10.28 26.63 -12.41
C LEU A 154 -9.11 26.12 -13.27
N GLU A 155 -7.99 25.75 -12.65
CA GLU A 155 -6.87 25.12 -13.36
C GLU A 155 -7.27 23.76 -13.97
N ALA A 156 -8.04 22.95 -13.23
CA ALA A 156 -8.53 21.66 -13.74
C ALA A 156 -9.51 21.83 -14.92
N LEU A 157 -10.38 22.84 -14.86
CA LEU A 157 -11.33 23.16 -15.94
C LEU A 157 -10.60 23.62 -17.21
N LYS A 158 -9.57 24.47 -17.09
CA LYS A 158 -8.74 24.89 -18.24
C LYS A 158 -8.09 23.68 -18.94
N LYS A 159 -7.50 22.77 -18.16
CA LYS A 159 -6.87 21.54 -18.70
C LYS A 159 -7.87 20.64 -19.44
N LEU A 160 -9.13 20.60 -19.01
CA LEU A 160 -10.18 19.84 -19.69
C LEU A 160 -10.50 20.47 -21.06
N LYS A 161 -10.68 21.80 -21.11
CA LYS A 161 -10.96 22.52 -22.37
C LYS A 161 -9.81 22.36 -23.38
N ASP A 162 -8.57 22.46 -22.91
CA ASP A 162 -7.38 22.28 -23.78
C ASP A 162 -7.26 20.85 -24.32
N GLY A 163 -7.69 19.84 -23.55
CA GLY A 163 -7.69 18.44 -23.98
C GLY A 163 -8.69 18.14 -25.10
N ASN A 164 -9.82 18.86 -25.13
CA ASN A 164 -10.85 18.69 -26.16
C ASN A 164 -10.48 19.36 -27.50
N LYS A 165 -9.68 20.44 -27.49
CA LYS A 165 -9.22 21.14 -28.72
C LYS A 165 -8.24 20.34 -29.58
N ALA A 166 -7.62 19.28 -29.06
CA ALA A 166 -6.62 18.49 -29.80
C ALA A 166 -7.22 17.43 -30.76
N GLY A 167 -8.56 17.32 -30.85
CA GLY A 167 -9.26 16.29 -31.63
C GLY A 167 -9.70 16.70 -33.04
N ASP A 168 -9.82 18.00 -33.34
CA ASP A 168 -10.44 18.49 -34.58
C ASP A 168 -9.39 19.02 -35.56
N ASN A 169 -8.57 18.14 -36.11
CA ASN A 169 -7.84 18.42 -37.35
C ASN A 169 -8.49 17.63 -38.50
N LYS A 170 -9.63 18.12 -39.00
CA LYS A 170 -10.05 17.82 -40.36
C LYS A 170 -9.53 18.92 -41.28
N ALA A 171 -8.56 18.56 -42.11
CA ALA A 171 -8.26 19.32 -43.31
C ALA A 171 -9.48 19.25 -44.24
N ASP A 172 -10.01 20.40 -44.65
CA ASP A 172 -10.71 20.47 -45.91
C ASP A 172 -10.24 21.72 -46.68
N ASP A 173 -9.82 21.45 -47.90
CA ASP A 173 -9.26 22.37 -48.88
C ASP A 173 -10.40 22.82 -49.79
N GLY A 174 -10.58 24.14 -49.92
CA GLY A 174 -11.23 24.70 -51.11
C GLY A 174 -12.12 25.93 -50.88
N GLY A 175 -11.54 27.12 -51.11
CA GLY A 175 -12.15 28.15 -51.96
C GLY A 175 -13.20 29.13 -51.39
N ILE A 176 -12.72 30.34 -51.03
CA ILE A 176 -13.17 31.69 -51.45
C ILE A 176 -14.67 32.03 -51.39
N ASP A 177 -15.07 33.02 -50.56
CA ASP A 177 -15.41 34.39 -50.99
C ASP A 177 -15.65 35.33 -49.78
N GLU A 178 -15.38 36.63 -50.00
CA GLU A 178 -15.44 37.71 -49.01
C GLU A 178 -16.89 38.19 -48.73
N ASP A 179 -17.03 38.88 -47.58
CA ASP A 179 -18.21 39.60 -47.07
C ASP A 179 -19.30 38.78 -46.32
N ASP A 180 -19.11 38.62 -45.01
CA ASP A 180 -20.12 39.03 -44.03
C ASP A 180 -19.49 39.20 -42.63
N LEU A 181 -19.52 40.43 -42.12
CA LEU A 181 -19.16 40.76 -40.74
C LEU A 181 -20.35 40.42 -39.84
N ASP A 182 -20.46 39.17 -39.39
CA ASP A 182 -21.33 38.82 -38.29
C ASP A 182 -20.53 38.15 -37.18
N LYS A 183 -20.26 38.99 -36.16
CA LYS A 183 -19.97 38.69 -34.76
C LYS A 183 -19.46 37.26 -34.51
N ASP A 184 -18.17 37.17 -34.23
CA ASP A 184 -17.67 36.20 -33.26
C ASP A 184 -18.40 36.49 -31.94
N GLU A 185 -19.62 35.96 -31.78
CA GLU A 185 -20.06 35.55 -30.46
C GLU A 185 -19.04 34.47 -30.08
N GLU A 186 -18.05 34.88 -29.28
CA GLU A 186 -17.31 33.92 -28.48
C GLU A 186 -18.41 33.09 -27.81
N ASP A 187 -18.61 31.86 -28.30
CA ASP A 187 -19.43 30.88 -27.61
C ASP A 187 -18.79 30.76 -26.22
N GLU A 188 -19.29 31.56 -25.29
CA GLU A 188 -19.10 31.40 -23.87
C GLU A 188 -19.82 30.09 -23.57
N ASP A 189 -19.18 28.96 -23.90
CA ASP A 189 -19.58 27.62 -23.50
C ASP A 189 -19.56 27.63 -21.98
N GLU A 190 -20.69 28.06 -21.42
CA GLU A 190 -21.05 27.98 -20.02
C GLU A 190 -20.92 26.50 -19.69
N MET A 191 -19.83 26.18 -18.97
CA MET A 191 -19.53 24.78 -18.68
C MET A 191 -20.69 24.22 -17.86
N ASP A 192 -21.18 23.06 -18.30
CA ASP A 192 -22.24 22.31 -17.63
C ASP A 192 -21.95 22.20 -16.12
N GLU A 193 -22.88 22.68 -15.28
CA GLU A 193 -22.77 22.63 -13.83
C GLU A 193 -22.51 21.20 -13.33
N ASP A 194 -23.01 20.19 -14.05
CA ASP A 194 -22.75 18.78 -13.76
C ASP A 194 -21.28 18.40 -14.00
N GLU A 195 -20.64 18.94 -15.04
CA GLU A 195 -19.21 18.72 -15.31
C GLU A 195 -18.33 19.37 -14.23
N ILE A 196 -18.66 20.60 -13.83
CA ILE A 196 -17.98 21.30 -12.74
C ILE A 196 -18.10 20.49 -11.44
N SER A 197 -19.28 19.96 -11.14
CA SER A 197 -19.54 19.15 -9.96
C SER A 197 -18.76 17.83 -9.96
N LYS A 198 -18.68 17.13 -11.10
CA LYS A 198 -17.88 15.90 -11.26
C LYS A 198 -16.39 16.16 -11.03
N ILE A 199 -15.87 17.29 -11.52
CA ILE A 199 -14.46 17.66 -11.33
C ILE A 199 -14.19 17.99 -9.87
N ARG A 200 -15.07 18.75 -9.22
CA ARG A 200 -14.96 19.06 -7.79
C ARG A 200 -14.92 17.79 -6.95
N ASP A 201 -15.86 16.87 -7.17
CA ASP A 201 -15.94 15.62 -6.41
C ASP A 201 -14.70 14.74 -6.64
N SER A 202 -14.22 14.65 -7.88
CA SER A 202 -12.97 13.93 -8.22
C SER A 202 -11.74 14.51 -7.53
N LEU A 203 -11.64 15.85 -7.46
CA LEU A 203 -10.55 16.54 -6.76
C LEU A 203 -10.64 16.31 -5.25
N ALA A 204 -11.83 16.43 -4.67
CA ALA A 204 -12.05 16.20 -3.25
C ALA A 204 -11.73 14.75 -2.84
N GLN A 205 -12.19 13.77 -3.64
CA GLN A 205 -11.86 12.35 -3.45
C GLN A 205 -10.34 12.12 -3.49
N LYS A 206 -9.61 12.70 -4.45
CA LYS A 206 -8.15 12.58 -4.51
C LYS A 206 -7.46 13.22 -3.30
N SER A 207 -7.97 14.34 -2.82
CA SER A 207 -7.48 15.02 -1.62
C SER A 207 -7.64 14.13 -0.39
N ALA A 208 -8.84 13.56 -0.20
CA ALA A 208 -9.14 12.62 0.88
C ALA A 208 -8.28 11.34 0.79
N GLU A 209 -8.12 10.74 -0.39
CA GLU A 209 -7.26 9.56 -0.57
C GLU A 209 -5.80 9.84 -0.21
N LYS A 210 -5.31 11.06 -0.53
CA LYS A 210 -3.96 11.50 -0.16
C LYS A 210 -3.82 11.60 1.35
N TRP A 211 -4.82 12.15 2.03
CA TRP A 211 -4.82 12.24 3.49
C TRP A 211 -4.85 10.86 4.14
N VAL A 212 -5.78 9.97 3.75
CA VAL A 212 -5.89 8.61 4.32
C VAL A 212 -4.56 7.86 4.15
N ARG A 213 -3.93 7.95 2.97
CA ARG A 213 -2.62 7.36 2.71
C ARG A 213 -1.53 7.91 3.63
N GLY A 214 -1.52 9.22 3.84
CA GLY A 214 -0.59 9.89 4.76
C GLY A 214 -0.81 9.46 6.22
N TYR A 215 -2.06 9.37 6.64
CA TYR A 215 -2.44 8.96 7.99
C TYR A 215 -1.99 7.52 8.30
N ILE A 216 -2.29 6.55 7.41
CA ILE A 216 -1.82 5.16 7.53
C ILE A 216 -0.28 5.11 7.63
N LYS A 217 0.42 5.91 6.82
CA LYS A 217 1.89 5.96 6.85
C LYS A 217 2.40 6.47 8.20
N ASN A 218 1.80 7.53 8.74
CA ASN A 218 2.19 8.10 10.04
C ASN A 218 1.95 7.12 11.19
N LEU A 219 0.81 6.41 11.19
CA LEU A 219 0.53 5.35 12.17
C LEU A 219 1.60 4.26 12.15
N HIS A 220 1.95 3.80 10.94
CA HIS A 220 2.96 2.77 10.76
C HIS A 220 4.37 3.22 11.22
N GLU A 221 4.76 4.46 10.92
CA GLU A 221 6.02 5.03 11.43
C GLU A 221 6.02 5.21 12.95
N GLY A 222 4.87 5.57 13.54
CA GLY A 222 4.67 5.65 14.99
C GLY A 222 4.92 4.31 15.66
N LEU A 223 4.25 3.24 15.19
CA LEU A 223 4.42 1.88 15.71
C LEU A 223 5.89 1.40 15.65
N LYS A 224 6.61 1.71 14.56
CA LYS A 224 8.04 1.37 14.44
C LYS A 224 8.90 2.04 15.51
N LYS A 225 8.61 3.31 15.84
CA LYS A 225 9.34 4.06 16.88
C LYS A 225 9.06 3.45 18.26
N ASP A 226 7.81 3.13 18.55
CA ASP A 226 7.41 2.53 19.83
C ASP A 226 8.07 1.16 20.03
N GLU A 227 8.07 0.32 19.00
CA GLU A 227 8.74 -0.99 19.05
C GLU A 227 10.24 -0.85 19.30
N ALA A 228 10.90 0.12 18.68
CA ALA A 228 12.32 0.39 18.91
C ALA A 228 12.60 0.81 20.37
N ILE A 229 11.74 1.66 20.95
CA ILE A 229 11.82 2.09 22.34
C ILE A 229 11.62 0.88 23.28
N ILE A 230 10.56 0.10 23.06
CA ILE A 230 10.24 -1.09 23.85
C ILE A 230 11.38 -2.10 23.81
N SER A 231 11.93 -2.39 22.63
CA SER A 231 13.08 -3.30 22.45
C SER A 231 14.32 -2.82 23.21
N HIS A 232 14.60 -1.52 23.17
CA HIS A 232 15.71 -0.94 23.93
C HIS A 232 15.53 -1.10 25.45
N LEU A 233 14.32 -0.82 25.95
CA LEU A 233 13.98 -0.98 27.37
C LEU A 233 14.10 -2.44 27.83
N TRP A 234 13.59 -3.39 27.05
CA TRP A 234 13.75 -4.83 27.32
C TRP A 234 15.20 -5.29 27.33
N LYS A 235 16.04 -4.76 26.44
CA LYS A 235 17.48 -5.05 26.44
C LYS A 235 18.14 -4.55 27.73
N ARG A 236 17.82 -3.34 28.17
CA ARG A 236 18.32 -2.78 29.45
C ARG A 236 17.84 -3.62 30.64
N ALA A 237 16.55 -3.94 30.70
CA ALA A 237 15.98 -4.77 31.78
C ALA A 237 16.67 -6.13 31.89
N ARG A 238 16.93 -6.81 30.75
CA ARG A 238 17.67 -8.09 30.73
C ARG A 238 19.10 -7.96 31.27
N ILE A 239 19.78 -6.85 30.98
CA ILE A 239 21.13 -6.59 31.51
C ILE A 239 21.09 -6.41 33.03
N TYR A 240 20.14 -5.61 33.54
CA TYR A 240 19.97 -5.43 34.98
C TYR A 240 19.63 -6.74 35.69
N ALA A 241 18.69 -7.52 35.17
CA ALA A 241 18.32 -8.82 35.74
C ALA A 241 19.52 -9.78 35.82
N LYS A 242 20.36 -9.84 34.78
CA LYS A 242 21.61 -10.62 34.79
C LYS A 242 22.58 -10.13 35.86
N LYS A 243 22.75 -8.81 36.00
CA LYS A 243 23.64 -8.22 37.01
C LYS A 243 23.18 -8.56 38.44
N TYR A 244 21.88 -8.43 38.73
CA TYR A 244 21.32 -8.80 40.03
C TYR A 244 21.40 -10.30 40.31
N SER A 245 21.16 -11.16 39.30
CA SER A 245 21.31 -12.61 39.42
C SER A 245 22.74 -13.01 39.80
N ILE A 246 23.75 -12.42 39.14
CA ILE A 246 25.17 -12.64 39.47
C ILE A 246 25.49 -12.14 40.88
N LEU A 247 25.00 -10.95 41.26
CA LEU A 247 25.23 -10.39 42.59
C LEU A 247 24.63 -11.28 43.69
N LEU A 248 23.44 -11.84 43.48
CA LEU A 248 22.81 -12.80 44.40
C LEU A 248 23.59 -14.13 44.54
N MET A 249 24.30 -14.57 43.49
CA MET A 249 25.15 -15.77 43.56
C MET A 249 26.46 -15.54 44.33
N LEU A 250 26.95 -14.31 44.40
CA LEU A 250 28.20 -13.97 45.09
C LEU A 250 28.03 -13.74 46.61
N ILE A 251 26.79 -13.66 47.09
CA ILE A 251 26.46 -13.40 48.52
C ILE A 251 26.00 -14.71 49.23
N LYS A 252 26.10 -15.86 48.56
CA LYS A 252 25.91 -17.21 49.14
C LYS A 252 27.25 -17.92 49.25
#